data_AF-A0A7Y7PBT5-F1
#
_entry.id   AF-A0A7Y7PBT5-F1
#
_cell.length_a   1.000
_cell.length_b   1.000
_cell.length_c   1.000
_cell.angle_alpha   90.00
_cell.angle_beta   90.00
_cell.angle_gamma   90.00
#
_symmetry.space_group_name_H-M   'P 1'
#
loop_
_entity.id
_entity.type
_entity.pdbx_description
1 polymer ?
#
loop_
_entity_poly.entity_id
_entity_poly.type
_entity_poly.pdbx_seq_one_letter_code
_entity_poly.pdbx_strand_id
1 'polypeptide(L)'
;MSRFIYLYSHLFLFYLFLNSIDVSAQRSHELDSITQVLENVFRNDQLPRMQIDSIAEKYGSESDESKSLMNIIGRNDSINTLIVKEIIDKYGWLGRDRISARANKALFLVIQHADLSTQLRYKDSLEAASRSGRANPADYALLLDRTNMDQGIFQVYGSQLIMNYSGAAYLFPIMDEPNVNKRRKSVGLDPLEVYAKLFNVNYSLPAKDPYRNCFVLSGFIFDKSGNPVKDVSIINGEDVISKTDENGYFKTPIRRKIKNLSIRYTKPGYKEIAVSLDTSQGKDVYLQYIQMKD
;
A
#
# COMPACT_ATOMS: atom_id res chain seq x y z
N MET A 1 -62.99 18.65 -27.17
CA MET A 1 -62.33 17.83 -26.12
C MET A 1 -60.88 17.46 -26.47
N SER A 2 -60.58 17.07 -27.71
CA SER A 2 -59.20 16.69 -28.14
C SER A 2 -58.13 17.79 -27.99
N ARG A 3 -58.38 19.05 -28.38
CA ARG A 3 -57.38 20.16 -28.29
C ARG A 3 -56.92 20.52 -26.87
N PHE A 4 -57.75 20.31 -25.85
CA PHE A 4 -57.38 20.61 -24.45
C PHE A 4 -56.43 19.54 -23.87
N ILE A 5 -56.57 18.28 -24.29
CA ILE A 5 -55.72 17.17 -23.81
C ILE A 5 -54.27 17.34 -24.33
N TYR A 6 -54.09 17.82 -25.56
CA TYR A 6 -52.75 18.10 -26.12
C TYR A 6 -52.04 19.25 -25.39
N LEU A 7 -52.75 20.32 -25.01
CA LEU A 7 -52.14 21.47 -24.32
C LEU A 7 -51.64 21.10 -22.91
N TYR A 8 -52.41 20.31 -22.15
CA TYR A 8 -51.97 19.80 -20.83
C TYR A 8 -50.81 18.81 -20.93
N SER A 9 -50.77 17.96 -21.98
CA SER A 9 -49.64 17.05 -22.21
C SER A 9 -48.32 17.79 -22.48
N HIS A 10 -48.38 18.91 -23.21
CA HIS A 10 -47.19 19.72 -23.54
C HIS A 10 -46.74 20.56 -22.34
N LEU A 11 -47.66 21.11 -21.54
CA LEU A 11 -47.35 21.78 -20.27
C LEU A 11 -46.74 20.83 -19.23
N PHE A 12 -47.22 19.58 -19.16
CA PHE A 12 -46.65 18.56 -18.28
C PHE A 12 -45.26 18.08 -18.73
N LEU A 13 -45.07 17.84 -20.03
CA LEU A 13 -43.75 17.52 -20.61
C LEU A 13 -42.76 18.68 -20.45
N PHE A 14 -43.21 19.93 -20.60
CA PHE A 14 -42.40 21.12 -20.36
C PHE A 14 -42.02 21.30 -18.88
N TYR A 15 -42.94 21.01 -17.95
CA TYR A 15 -42.66 21.02 -16.52
C TYR A 15 -41.67 19.92 -16.11
N LEU A 16 -41.81 18.69 -16.64
CA LEU A 16 -40.84 17.61 -16.43
C LEU A 16 -39.46 17.98 -17.01
N PHE A 17 -39.44 18.66 -18.16
CA PHE A 17 -38.20 19.14 -18.78
C PHE A 17 -37.50 20.23 -17.94
N LEU A 18 -38.23 21.21 -17.41
CA LEU A 18 -37.68 22.25 -16.52
C LEU A 18 -37.14 21.65 -15.21
N ASN A 19 -37.87 20.74 -14.57
CA ASN A 19 -37.37 20.03 -13.38
C ASN A 19 -36.11 19.19 -13.68
N SER A 20 -36.00 18.63 -14.88
CA SER A 20 -34.82 17.85 -15.29
C SER A 20 -33.58 18.74 -15.49
N ILE A 21 -33.75 19.97 -15.96
CA ILE A 21 -32.66 20.96 -16.11
C ILE A 21 -32.14 21.39 -14.73
N ASP A 22 -33.03 21.73 -13.80
CA ASP A 22 -32.63 22.17 -12.45
C ASP A 22 -31.91 21.05 -11.67
N VAL A 23 -32.37 19.81 -11.77
CA VAL A 23 -31.71 18.65 -11.16
C VAL A 23 -30.33 18.39 -11.77
N SER A 24 -30.19 18.53 -13.09
CA SER A 24 -28.90 18.37 -13.77
C SER A 24 -27.91 19.47 -13.40
N ALA A 25 -28.36 20.73 -13.32
CA ALA A 25 -27.52 21.86 -12.92
C ALA A 25 -27.07 21.75 -11.46
N GLN A 26 -27.98 21.38 -10.56
CA GLN A 26 -27.67 21.14 -9.15
C GLN A 26 -26.64 20.03 -8.97
N ARG A 27 -26.77 18.93 -9.73
CA ARG A 27 -25.82 17.81 -9.70
C ARG A 27 -24.45 18.20 -10.25
N SER A 28 -24.39 19.01 -11.31
CA SER A 28 -23.13 19.54 -11.84
C SER A 28 -22.43 20.39 -10.79
N HIS A 29 -23.15 21.32 -10.16
CA HIS A 29 -22.61 22.18 -9.12
C HIS A 29 -22.12 21.39 -7.89
N GLU A 30 -22.84 20.32 -7.51
CA GLU A 30 -22.41 19.41 -6.44
C GLU A 30 -21.10 18.69 -6.80
N LEU A 31 -20.95 18.18 -8.02
CA LEU A 31 -19.72 17.53 -8.47
C LEU A 31 -18.53 18.50 -8.58
N ASP A 32 -18.79 19.74 -8.98
CA ASP A 32 -17.77 20.80 -9.00
C ASP A 32 -17.29 21.13 -7.57
N SER A 33 -18.23 21.20 -6.62
CA SER A 33 -17.91 21.38 -5.20
C SER A 33 -17.09 20.22 -4.65
N ILE A 34 -17.50 18.97 -4.92
CA ILE A 34 -16.74 17.77 -4.52
C ILE A 34 -15.34 17.77 -5.14
N THR A 35 -15.22 18.17 -6.41
CA THR A 35 -13.93 18.29 -7.07
C THR A 35 -13.02 19.26 -6.35
N GLN A 36 -13.50 20.46 -6.01
CA GLN A 36 -12.71 21.47 -5.28
C GLN A 36 -12.30 20.96 -3.89
N VAL A 37 -13.20 20.29 -3.17
CA VAL A 37 -12.90 19.68 -1.86
C VAL A 37 -11.79 18.65 -1.99
N LEU A 38 -11.89 17.72 -2.94
CA LEU A 38 -10.89 16.67 -3.14
C LEU A 38 -9.54 17.21 -3.64
N GLU A 39 -9.52 18.29 -4.42
CA GLU A 39 -8.27 18.95 -4.79
C GLU A 39 -7.57 19.64 -3.61
N ASN A 40 -8.34 20.19 -2.67
CA ASN A 40 -7.80 20.71 -1.42
C ASN A 40 -7.29 19.58 -0.53
N VAL A 41 -8.02 18.46 -0.44
CA VAL A 41 -7.56 17.24 0.24
C VAL A 41 -6.23 16.75 -0.35
N PHE A 42 -6.13 16.66 -1.69
CA PHE A 42 -4.88 16.29 -2.36
C PHE A 42 -3.72 17.21 -1.95
N ARG A 43 -3.96 18.52 -1.94
CA ARG A 43 -2.95 19.51 -1.55
C ARG A 43 -2.51 19.32 -0.09
N ASN A 44 -3.46 19.18 0.82
CA ASN A 44 -3.18 19.01 2.25
C ASN A 44 -2.47 17.69 2.55
N ASP A 45 -2.74 16.64 1.77
CA ASP A 45 -2.06 15.35 1.87
C ASP A 45 -0.63 15.43 1.30
N GLN A 46 -0.44 16.02 0.12
CA GLN A 46 0.84 15.91 -0.60
C GLN A 46 1.86 17.00 -0.25
N LEU A 47 1.45 18.25 -0.01
CA LEU A 47 2.39 19.35 0.29
C LEU A 47 3.35 19.06 1.46
N PRO A 48 2.89 18.64 2.65
CA PRO A 48 3.82 18.35 3.74
C PRO A 48 4.69 17.11 3.45
N ARG A 49 4.16 16.11 2.74
CA ARG A 49 4.91 14.89 2.38
C ARG A 49 6.09 15.18 1.45
N MET A 50 5.95 16.14 0.53
CA MET A 50 7.06 16.56 -0.35
C MET A 50 8.20 17.27 0.41
N GLN A 51 7.98 17.67 1.66
CA GLN A 51 9.00 18.35 2.48
C GLN A 51 9.80 17.37 3.33
N ILE A 52 9.38 16.11 3.47
CA ILE A 52 9.97 15.11 4.38
C ILE A 52 11.48 15.02 4.18
N ASP A 53 11.92 14.72 2.95
CA ASP A 53 13.33 14.51 2.66
C ASP A 53 14.15 15.77 2.91
N SER A 54 13.65 16.93 2.47
CA SER A 54 14.34 18.21 2.65
C SER A 54 14.48 18.65 4.11
N ILE A 55 13.47 18.37 4.95
CA ILE A 55 13.51 18.69 6.37
C ILE A 55 14.43 17.70 7.09
N ALA A 56 14.32 16.40 6.78
CA ALA A 56 15.19 15.38 7.35
C ALA A 56 16.67 15.61 7.00
N GLU A 57 16.98 16.00 5.76
CA GLU A 57 18.34 16.34 5.32
C GLU A 57 18.90 17.56 6.07
N LYS A 58 18.06 18.59 6.27
CA LYS A 58 18.49 19.86 6.87
C LYS A 58 18.60 19.81 8.39
N TYR A 59 17.69 19.11 9.08
CA TYR A 59 17.55 19.16 10.53
C TYR A 59 17.76 17.80 11.21
N GLY A 60 17.75 16.70 10.45
CA GLY A 60 17.77 15.33 10.96
C GLY A 60 16.37 14.73 11.13
N SER A 61 16.23 13.42 10.88
CA SER A 61 14.94 12.71 10.93
C SER A 61 14.28 12.73 12.31
N GLU A 62 15.07 12.87 13.39
CA GLU A 62 14.60 12.88 14.78
C GLU A 62 14.45 14.30 15.37
N SER A 63 14.60 15.35 14.56
CA SER A 63 14.50 16.74 15.00
C SER A 63 13.07 17.15 15.34
N ASP A 64 12.92 18.27 16.06
CA ASP A 64 11.61 18.82 16.39
C ASP A 64 10.85 19.31 15.14
N GLU A 65 11.55 19.78 14.10
CA GLU A 65 10.98 20.13 12.80
C GLU A 65 10.41 18.91 12.08
N SER A 66 11.17 17.81 12.03
CA SER A 66 10.73 16.54 11.46
C SER A 66 9.50 16.00 12.20
N LYS A 67 9.52 16.03 13.54
CA LYS A 67 8.37 15.63 14.38
C LYS A 67 7.16 16.54 14.15
N SER A 68 7.36 17.85 14.05
CA SER A 68 6.29 18.82 13.78
C SER A 68 5.65 18.57 12.42
N LEU A 69 6.45 18.30 11.37
CA LEU A 69 5.95 17.93 10.06
C LEU A 69 5.12 16.63 10.12
N MET A 70 5.60 15.61 10.82
CA MET A 70 4.85 14.35 11.01
C MET A 70 3.52 14.56 11.73
N ASN A 71 3.47 15.45 12.73
CA ASN A 71 2.22 15.81 13.40
C ASN A 71 1.23 16.51 12.46
N ILE A 72 1.72 17.39 11.56
CA ILE A 72 0.90 18.02 10.52
C ILE A 72 0.34 16.96 9.56
N ILE A 73 1.19 16.03 9.10
CA ILE A 73 0.78 14.92 8.23
C ILE A 73 -0.30 14.08 8.92
N GLY A 74 -0.06 13.63 10.15
CA GLY A 74 -1.03 12.79 10.90
C GLY A 74 -2.37 13.50 11.15
N ARG A 75 -2.35 14.81 11.45
CA ARG A 75 -3.57 15.61 11.56
C ARG A 75 -4.32 15.68 10.23
N ASN A 76 -3.61 15.95 9.14
CA ASN A 76 -4.20 16.04 7.81
C ASN A 76 -4.76 14.69 7.37
N ASP A 77 -4.05 13.59 7.61
CA ASP A 77 -4.51 12.23 7.30
C ASP A 77 -5.84 11.91 7.97
N SER A 78 -5.98 12.25 9.26
CA SER A 78 -7.23 12.04 10.01
C SER A 78 -8.40 12.82 9.40
N ILE A 79 -8.21 14.12 9.12
CA ILE A 79 -9.25 14.98 8.53
C ILE A 79 -9.60 14.52 7.11
N ASN A 80 -8.58 14.29 6.28
CA ASN A 80 -8.74 13.89 4.89
C ASN A 80 -9.45 12.53 4.79
N THR A 81 -9.10 11.58 5.67
CA THR A 81 -9.74 10.27 5.72
C THR A 81 -11.23 10.38 6.00
N LEU A 82 -11.66 11.25 6.92
CA LEU A 82 -13.09 11.48 7.18
C LEU A 82 -13.81 12.01 5.93
N ILE A 83 -13.24 13.02 5.27
CA ILE A 83 -13.81 13.64 4.06
C ILE A 83 -13.95 12.61 2.93
N VAL A 84 -12.88 11.87 2.64
CA VAL A 84 -12.86 10.89 1.55
C VAL A 84 -13.81 9.72 1.82
N LYS A 85 -13.89 9.25 3.07
CA LYS A 85 -14.85 8.21 3.46
C LYS A 85 -16.28 8.65 3.21
N GLU A 86 -16.65 9.86 3.62
CA GLU A 86 -18.01 10.39 3.41
C GLU A 86 -18.35 10.48 1.92
N ILE A 87 -17.40 10.93 1.08
CA ILE A 87 -17.59 11.01 -0.36
C ILE A 87 -17.75 9.61 -0.98
N ILE A 88 -16.87 8.66 -0.65
CA ILE A 88 -16.96 7.30 -1.21
C ILE A 88 -18.22 6.58 -0.72
N ASP A 89 -18.59 6.73 0.55
CA ASP A 89 -19.79 6.11 1.12
C ASP A 89 -21.07 6.64 0.46
N LYS A 90 -21.12 7.94 0.13
CA LYS A 90 -22.30 8.58 -0.47
C LYS A 90 -22.39 8.43 -1.99
N TYR A 91 -21.27 8.57 -2.71
CA TYR A 91 -21.27 8.64 -4.17
C TYR A 91 -20.58 7.47 -4.87
N GLY A 92 -19.97 6.57 -4.10
CA GLY A 92 -19.04 5.57 -4.62
C GLY A 92 -17.73 6.20 -5.10
N TRP A 93 -16.92 5.41 -5.79
CA TRP A 93 -15.69 5.93 -6.39
C TRP A 93 -15.99 6.78 -7.63
N LEU A 94 -15.96 8.10 -7.46
CA LEU A 94 -16.19 9.06 -8.55
C LEU A 94 -15.06 8.99 -9.58
N GLY A 95 -15.41 8.74 -10.84
CA GLY A 95 -14.46 8.63 -11.94
C GLY A 95 -13.99 9.97 -12.48
N ARG A 96 -12.93 9.92 -13.30
CA ARG A 96 -12.37 11.10 -13.99
C ARG A 96 -13.31 11.75 -15.01
N ASP A 97 -14.40 11.07 -15.34
CA ASP A 97 -15.53 11.58 -16.14
C ASP A 97 -16.46 12.50 -15.34
N ARG A 98 -16.36 12.50 -14.00
CA ARG A 98 -17.22 13.27 -13.09
C ARG A 98 -16.48 14.28 -12.23
N ILE A 99 -15.22 14.00 -11.91
CA ILE A 99 -14.36 14.85 -11.10
C ILE A 99 -13.00 14.97 -11.77
N SER A 100 -12.20 15.96 -11.37
CA SER A 100 -10.86 16.13 -11.95
C SER A 100 -9.95 14.92 -11.69
N ALA A 101 -8.92 14.76 -12.53
CA ALA A 101 -7.93 13.70 -12.35
C ALA A 101 -7.20 13.80 -10.99
N ARG A 102 -6.95 15.03 -10.52
CA ARG A 102 -6.35 15.28 -9.20
C ARG A 102 -7.29 14.87 -8.07
N ALA A 103 -8.57 15.22 -8.18
CA ALA A 103 -9.58 14.83 -7.20
C ALA A 103 -9.73 13.29 -7.11
N ASN A 104 -9.77 12.59 -8.25
CA ASN A 104 -9.80 11.12 -8.28
C ASN A 104 -8.53 10.50 -7.66
N LYS A 105 -7.36 11.08 -7.92
CA LYS A 105 -6.11 10.65 -7.29
C LYS A 105 -6.10 10.88 -5.77
N ALA A 106 -6.74 11.95 -5.29
CA ALA A 106 -6.90 12.24 -3.87
C ALA A 106 -7.63 11.11 -3.13
N LEU A 107 -8.71 10.57 -3.73
CA LEU A 107 -9.44 9.43 -3.18
C LEU A 107 -8.50 8.26 -2.89
N PHE A 108 -7.66 7.91 -3.87
CA PHE A 108 -6.68 6.84 -3.72
C PHE A 108 -5.64 7.15 -2.64
N LEU A 109 -4.97 8.30 -2.73
CA LEU A 109 -3.84 8.62 -1.84
C LEU A 109 -4.27 8.63 -0.37
N VAL A 110 -5.43 9.22 -0.07
CA VAL A 110 -5.94 9.24 1.31
C VAL A 110 -6.25 7.83 1.81
N ILE A 111 -6.90 6.98 1.00
CA ILE A 111 -7.15 5.58 1.39
C ILE A 111 -5.84 4.81 1.54
N GLN A 112 -4.86 5.03 0.66
CA GLN A 112 -3.53 4.41 0.71
C GLN A 112 -2.78 4.75 2.01
N HIS A 113 -2.97 5.95 2.56
CA HIS A 113 -2.33 6.41 3.80
C HIS A 113 -3.14 6.09 5.07
N ALA A 114 -4.40 5.69 4.93
CA ALA A 114 -5.24 5.34 6.07
C ALA A 114 -4.81 4.04 6.75
N ASP A 115 -5.39 3.76 7.93
CA ASP A 115 -5.18 2.50 8.63
C ASP A 115 -5.65 1.27 7.81
N LEU A 116 -5.12 0.09 8.14
CA LEU A 116 -5.43 -1.15 7.43
C LEU A 116 -6.95 -1.46 7.38
N SER A 117 -7.71 -1.14 8.42
CA SER A 117 -9.15 -1.42 8.44
C SER A 117 -9.90 -0.56 7.42
N THR A 118 -9.50 0.71 7.29
CA THR A 118 -10.01 1.63 6.28
C THR A 118 -9.57 1.19 4.88
N GLN A 119 -8.30 0.83 4.69
CA GLN A 119 -7.80 0.30 3.41
C GLN A 119 -8.62 -0.90 2.93
N LEU A 120 -8.82 -1.90 3.80
CA LEU A 120 -9.58 -3.11 3.50
C LEU A 120 -11.04 -2.81 3.17
N ARG A 121 -11.67 -1.86 3.88
CA ARG A 121 -13.06 -1.45 3.62
C ARG A 121 -13.28 -0.90 2.20
N TYR A 122 -12.31 -0.14 1.66
CA TYR A 122 -12.47 0.55 0.37
C TYR A 122 -11.71 -0.10 -0.80
N LYS A 123 -10.90 -1.12 -0.53
CA LYS A 123 -10.12 -1.86 -1.55
C LYS A 123 -10.98 -2.41 -2.68
N ASP A 124 -12.11 -3.06 -2.36
CA ASP A 124 -13.00 -3.64 -3.37
C ASP A 124 -13.71 -2.57 -4.22
N SER A 125 -14.02 -1.40 -3.62
CA SER A 125 -14.55 -0.24 -4.35
C SER A 125 -13.54 0.30 -5.35
N LEU A 126 -12.27 0.44 -4.94
CA LEU A 126 -11.18 0.85 -5.84
C LEU A 126 -10.93 -0.20 -6.94
N GLU A 127 -11.04 -1.48 -6.63
CA GLU A 127 -10.92 -2.56 -7.62
C GLU A 127 -12.00 -2.44 -8.70
N ALA A 128 -13.27 -2.30 -8.30
CA ALA A 128 -14.39 -2.13 -9.21
C ALA A 128 -14.25 -0.84 -10.05
N ALA A 129 -13.81 0.25 -9.43
CA ALA A 129 -13.53 1.51 -10.12
C ALA A 129 -12.40 1.37 -11.15
N SER A 130 -11.34 0.64 -10.81
CA SER A 130 -10.21 0.39 -11.71
C SER A 130 -10.62 -0.46 -12.90
N ARG A 131 -11.37 -1.55 -12.68
CA ARG A 131 -11.91 -2.42 -13.74
C ARG A 131 -12.86 -1.70 -14.69
N SER A 132 -13.57 -0.68 -14.20
CA SER A 132 -14.49 0.15 -15.00
C SER A 132 -13.85 1.41 -15.59
N GLY A 133 -12.53 1.60 -15.45
CA GLY A 133 -11.79 2.74 -15.98
C GLY A 133 -11.99 4.06 -15.22
N ARG A 134 -12.68 4.02 -14.08
CA ARG A 134 -12.95 5.18 -13.20
C ARG A 134 -11.80 5.51 -12.26
N ALA A 135 -10.92 4.55 -11.97
CA ALA A 135 -9.68 4.76 -11.23
C ALA A 135 -8.48 4.25 -12.05
N ASN A 136 -7.28 4.70 -11.70
CA ASN A 136 -6.06 4.19 -12.33
C ASN A 136 -5.78 2.75 -11.84
N PRO A 137 -5.63 1.75 -12.72
CA PRO A 137 -5.32 0.37 -12.30
C PRO A 137 -4.06 0.25 -11.43
N ALA A 138 -3.07 1.12 -11.64
CA ALA A 138 -1.87 1.16 -10.80
C ALA A 138 -2.21 1.50 -9.34
N ASP A 139 -3.20 2.36 -9.10
CA ASP A 139 -3.62 2.73 -7.74
C ASP A 139 -4.15 1.51 -6.97
N TYR A 140 -4.98 0.68 -7.61
CA TYR A 140 -5.41 -0.59 -7.02
C TYR A 140 -4.24 -1.54 -6.74
N ALA A 141 -3.29 -1.66 -7.68
CA ALA A 141 -2.13 -2.53 -7.50
C ALA A 141 -1.28 -2.14 -6.28
N LEU A 142 -1.08 -0.83 -6.05
CA LEU A 142 -0.35 -0.31 -4.90
C LEU A 142 -1.07 -0.56 -3.56
N LEU A 143 -2.40 -0.41 -3.54
CA LEU A 143 -3.20 -0.66 -2.34
C LEU A 143 -3.28 -2.16 -2.02
N LEU A 144 -3.42 -3.00 -3.05
CA LEU A 144 -3.43 -4.45 -2.91
C LEU A 144 -2.13 -4.94 -2.28
N ASP A 145 -0.98 -4.53 -2.80
CA ASP A 145 0.30 -4.97 -2.25
C ASP A 145 0.54 -4.42 -0.83
N ARG A 146 0.12 -3.18 -0.52
CA ARG A 146 0.22 -2.61 0.84
C ARG A 146 -0.61 -3.41 1.84
N THR A 147 -1.89 -3.63 1.54
CA THR A 147 -2.76 -4.44 2.40
C THR A 147 -2.24 -5.87 2.55
N ASN A 148 -1.76 -6.49 1.48
CA ASN A 148 -1.17 -7.84 1.55
C ASN A 148 0.06 -7.85 2.45
N MET A 149 0.98 -6.89 2.31
CA MET A 149 2.18 -6.80 3.16
C MET A 149 1.80 -6.67 4.63
N ASP A 150 0.87 -5.78 4.98
CA ASP A 150 0.44 -5.55 6.36
C ASP A 150 -0.27 -6.78 6.96
N GLN A 151 -0.88 -7.62 6.11
CA GLN A 151 -1.48 -8.89 6.50
C GLN A 151 -0.48 -10.06 6.53
N GLY A 152 0.76 -9.87 6.08
CA GLY A 152 1.77 -10.93 5.95
C GLY A 152 1.48 -11.90 4.80
N ILE A 153 0.85 -11.42 3.73
CA ILE A 153 0.48 -12.15 2.51
C ILE A 153 1.40 -11.71 1.37
N PHE A 154 1.69 -12.60 0.42
CA PHE A 154 2.54 -12.23 -0.73
C PHE A 154 2.00 -11.02 -1.50
N GLN A 155 2.92 -10.19 -1.99
CA GLN A 155 2.58 -9.14 -2.95
C GLN A 155 2.19 -9.75 -4.30
N VAL A 156 1.34 -9.05 -5.03
CA VAL A 156 0.96 -9.41 -6.39
C VAL A 156 1.83 -8.68 -7.41
N TYR A 157 2.08 -7.39 -7.20
CA TYR A 157 2.77 -6.51 -8.15
C TYR A 157 4.19 -6.08 -7.71
N GLY A 158 4.58 -6.35 -6.46
CA GLY A 158 5.91 -6.06 -5.94
C GLY A 158 6.18 -4.58 -5.70
N SER A 159 5.20 -3.84 -5.22
CA SER A 159 5.30 -2.39 -5.00
C SER A 159 5.66 -1.96 -3.57
N GLN A 160 5.79 -2.91 -2.64
CA GLN A 160 6.20 -2.67 -1.27
C GLN A 160 7.60 -3.19 -0.99
N LEU A 161 8.32 -2.41 -0.19
CA LEU A 161 9.64 -2.71 0.32
C LEU A 161 9.60 -2.73 1.85
N ILE A 162 10.54 -3.46 2.42
CA ILE A 162 10.90 -3.39 3.83
C ILE A 162 12.31 -2.80 3.93
N MET A 163 12.57 -2.05 4.98
CA MET A 163 13.86 -1.39 5.20
C MET A 163 14.40 -1.73 6.58
N ASN A 164 15.73 -1.79 6.69
CA ASN A 164 16.40 -1.81 7.99
C ASN A 164 16.51 -0.38 8.56
N TYR A 165 17.06 -0.25 9.76
CA TYR A 165 17.28 1.05 10.41
C TYR A 165 18.27 1.97 9.67
N SER A 166 19.15 1.42 8.83
CA SER A 166 20.08 2.21 8.01
C SER A 166 19.49 2.63 6.66
N GLY A 167 18.22 2.34 6.38
CA GLY A 167 17.55 2.67 5.12
C GLY A 167 17.82 1.71 3.95
N ALA A 168 18.53 0.60 4.17
CA ALA A 168 18.72 -0.43 3.15
C ALA A 168 17.40 -1.14 2.86
N ALA A 169 16.95 -1.07 1.61
CA ALA A 169 15.64 -1.56 1.18
C ALA A 169 15.69 -2.97 0.58
N TYR A 170 14.61 -3.72 0.78
CA TYR A 170 14.42 -5.07 0.23
C TYR A 170 12.99 -5.22 -0.25
N LEU A 171 12.79 -5.85 -1.40
CA LEU A 171 11.44 -6.19 -1.88
C LEU A 171 10.78 -7.19 -0.93
N PHE A 172 9.58 -6.86 -0.47
CA PHE A 172 8.76 -7.81 0.28
C PHE A 172 8.38 -9.01 -0.63
N PRO A 173 8.26 -10.25 -0.12
CA PRO A 173 8.07 -11.43 -0.98
C PRO A 173 6.85 -11.35 -1.92
N ILE A 174 7.03 -11.80 -3.18
CA ILE A 174 6.09 -11.63 -4.28
C ILE A 174 5.60 -13.01 -4.74
N MET A 175 4.30 -13.20 -4.92
CA MET A 175 3.75 -14.45 -5.47
C MET A 175 4.13 -14.61 -6.95
N ASP A 176 4.45 -15.82 -7.40
CA ASP A 176 4.76 -16.10 -8.82
C ASP A 176 5.66 -15.01 -9.42
N GLU A 177 6.79 -14.81 -8.74
CA GLU A 177 7.75 -13.74 -8.99
C GLU A 177 8.27 -13.71 -10.45
N PRO A 178 8.55 -14.84 -11.13
CA PRO A 178 8.98 -14.83 -12.53
C PRO A 178 7.98 -14.16 -13.50
N ASN A 179 6.70 -14.11 -13.14
CA ASN A 179 5.64 -13.53 -13.98
C ASN A 179 5.17 -12.15 -13.50
N VAL A 180 5.81 -11.55 -12.49
CA VAL A 180 5.38 -10.25 -11.93
C VAL A 180 5.30 -9.14 -12.96
N ASN A 181 6.23 -9.09 -13.91
CA ASN A 181 6.24 -8.05 -14.96
C ASN A 181 5.05 -8.16 -15.93
N LYS A 182 4.46 -9.35 -16.11
CA LYS A 182 3.21 -9.50 -16.89
C LYS A 182 2.06 -8.80 -16.17
N ARG A 183 1.97 -8.98 -14.84
CA ARG A 183 0.96 -8.33 -14.00
C ARG A 183 1.19 -6.82 -13.95
N ARG A 184 2.42 -6.36 -13.71
CA ARG A 184 2.78 -4.94 -13.68
C ARG A 184 2.42 -4.23 -14.99
N LYS A 185 2.74 -4.83 -16.15
CA LYS A 185 2.35 -4.30 -17.46
C LYS A 185 0.83 -4.14 -17.61
N SER A 186 0.04 -5.09 -17.12
CA SER A 186 -1.44 -5.06 -17.24
C SER A 186 -2.10 -3.89 -16.51
N VAL A 187 -1.41 -3.32 -15.50
CA VAL A 187 -1.87 -2.17 -14.72
C VAL A 187 -1.08 -0.89 -15.00
N GLY A 188 -0.19 -0.90 -16.00
CA GLY A 188 0.61 0.27 -16.39
C GLY A 188 1.80 0.59 -15.48
N LEU A 189 2.28 -0.37 -14.69
CA LEU A 189 3.50 -0.22 -13.90
C LEU A 189 4.73 -0.62 -14.72
N ASP A 190 5.84 0.10 -14.52
CA ASP A 190 7.15 -0.22 -15.08
C ASP A 190 7.63 -1.62 -14.64
N PRO A 191 8.55 -2.27 -15.37
CA PRO A 191 9.19 -3.51 -14.90
C PRO A 191 9.75 -3.39 -13.48
N LEU A 192 9.67 -4.48 -12.71
CA LEU A 192 10.07 -4.50 -11.31
C LEU A 192 11.54 -4.16 -11.11
N GLU A 193 12.41 -4.55 -12.04
CA GLU A 193 13.83 -4.22 -12.06
C GLU A 193 14.08 -2.71 -12.21
N VAL A 194 13.24 -2.01 -12.98
CA VAL A 194 13.33 -0.54 -13.13
C VAL A 194 12.91 0.12 -11.82
N TYR A 195 11.81 -0.35 -11.23
CA TYR A 195 11.31 0.14 -9.95
C TYR A 195 12.31 -0.10 -8.79
N ALA A 196 12.89 -1.30 -8.71
CA ALA A 196 13.85 -1.69 -7.66
C ALA A 196 15.09 -0.78 -7.64
N LYS A 197 15.55 -0.32 -8.81
CA LYS A 197 16.68 0.62 -8.93
C LYS A 197 16.42 1.97 -8.27
N LEU A 198 15.17 2.43 -8.22
CA LEU A 198 14.81 3.69 -7.54
C LEU A 198 15.11 3.64 -6.02
N PHE A 199 15.23 2.43 -5.46
CA PHE A 199 15.51 2.18 -4.04
C PHE A 199 16.89 1.54 -3.82
N ASN A 200 17.79 1.62 -4.81
CA ASN A 200 19.11 0.97 -4.77
C ASN A 200 19.07 -0.55 -4.52
N VAL A 201 17.97 -1.21 -4.92
CA VAL A 201 17.83 -2.66 -4.79
C VAL A 201 18.36 -3.33 -6.06
N ASN A 202 19.46 -4.07 -5.95
CA ASN A 202 19.95 -4.91 -7.04
C ASN A 202 19.02 -6.12 -7.21
N TYR A 203 18.22 -6.12 -8.27
CA TYR A 203 17.16 -7.10 -8.48
C TYR A 203 17.17 -7.63 -9.92
N SER A 204 16.93 -8.94 -10.03
CA SER A 204 16.66 -9.63 -11.29
C SER A 204 15.58 -10.68 -11.08
N LEU A 205 14.74 -10.90 -12.10
CA LEU A 205 13.69 -11.90 -12.01
C LEU A 205 14.29 -13.31 -11.80
N PRO A 206 13.74 -14.09 -10.86
CA PRO A 206 14.17 -15.47 -10.70
C PRO A 206 13.67 -16.32 -11.88
N ALA A 207 14.46 -17.32 -12.27
CA ALA A 207 14.07 -18.24 -13.35
C ALA A 207 12.91 -19.18 -12.97
N LYS A 208 12.71 -19.44 -11.67
CA LYS A 208 11.62 -20.27 -11.12
C LYS A 208 11.05 -19.59 -9.89
N ASP A 209 9.78 -19.82 -9.61
CA ASP A 209 9.13 -19.30 -8.40
C ASP A 209 9.80 -19.89 -7.14
N PRO A 210 10.48 -19.07 -6.33
CA PRO A 210 11.16 -19.54 -5.13
C PRO A 210 10.18 -19.92 -4.00
N TYR A 211 8.91 -19.52 -4.09
CA TYR A 211 7.93 -19.62 -3.01
C TYR A 211 6.83 -20.66 -3.24
N ARG A 212 6.94 -21.44 -4.32
CA ARG A 212 5.96 -22.48 -4.65
C ARG A 212 5.79 -23.48 -3.49
N ASN A 213 4.58 -23.56 -2.94
CA ASN A 213 4.22 -24.38 -1.77
C ASN A 213 4.96 -24.03 -0.47
N CYS A 214 5.52 -22.82 -0.40
CA CYS A 214 6.22 -22.31 0.77
C CYS A 214 5.48 -21.10 1.35
N PHE A 215 5.76 -20.82 2.61
CA PHE A 215 5.73 -19.46 3.15
C PHE A 215 7.18 -18.96 3.23
N VAL A 216 7.38 -17.68 3.52
CA VAL A 216 8.70 -17.06 3.62
C VAL A 216 8.93 -16.61 5.05
N LEU A 217 10.03 -17.06 5.63
CA LEU A 217 10.59 -16.44 6.82
C LEU A 217 11.59 -15.38 6.38
N SER A 218 11.39 -14.14 6.82
CA SER A 218 12.27 -13.02 6.48
C SER A 218 12.44 -12.11 7.68
N GLY A 219 13.48 -11.29 7.69
CA GLY A 219 13.65 -10.35 8.77
C GLY A 219 14.98 -9.64 8.78
N PHE A 220 15.13 -8.79 9.78
CA PHE A 220 16.36 -8.07 10.09
C PHE A 220 16.88 -8.48 11.46
N ILE A 221 18.20 -8.62 11.57
CA ILE A 221 18.89 -8.91 12.82
C ILE A 221 19.86 -7.78 13.11
N PHE A 222 19.78 -7.25 14.33
CA PHE A 222 20.55 -6.09 14.78
C PHE A 222 21.08 -6.30 16.20
N ASP A 223 22.12 -5.55 16.57
CA ASP A 223 22.67 -5.55 17.92
C ASP A 223 21.88 -4.62 18.86
N LYS A 224 22.33 -4.53 20.12
CA LYS A 224 21.73 -3.62 21.11
C LYS A 224 21.76 -2.14 20.72
N SER A 225 22.68 -1.75 19.84
CA SER A 225 22.87 -0.39 19.35
C SER A 225 22.10 -0.13 18.05
N GLY A 226 21.40 -1.12 17.51
CA GLY A 226 20.65 -1.02 16.26
C GLY A 226 21.49 -1.26 15.00
N ASN A 227 22.77 -1.64 15.13
CA ASN A 227 23.60 -1.95 13.96
C ASN A 227 23.22 -3.32 13.38
N PRO A 228 23.20 -3.47 12.05
CA PRO A 228 22.94 -4.76 11.43
C PRO A 228 24.00 -5.81 11.81
N VAL A 229 23.56 -7.04 12.07
CA VAL A 229 24.46 -8.16 12.40
C VAL A 229 24.48 -9.14 11.22
N LYS A 230 25.59 -9.14 10.49
CA LYS A 230 25.83 -10.07 9.38
C LYS A 230 26.18 -11.49 9.79
N ASP A 231 26.07 -12.45 8.88
CA ASP A 231 26.48 -13.85 9.06
C ASP A 231 25.83 -14.58 10.25
N VAL A 232 24.70 -14.08 10.76
CA VAL A 232 23.91 -14.78 11.76
C VAL A 232 23.29 -16.00 11.10
N SER A 233 23.43 -17.17 11.69
CA SER A 233 22.85 -18.41 11.17
C SER A 233 21.40 -18.54 11.64
N ILE A 234 20.48 -18.73 10.68
CA ILE A 234 19.07 -19.02 10.93
C ILE A 234 18.92 -20.54 10.85
N ILE A 235 18.53 -21.16 11.95
CA ILE A 235 18.54 -22.60 12.13
C ILE A 235 17.11 -23.10 12.35
N ASN A 236 16.74 -24.16 11.63
CA ASN A 236 15.51 -24.93 11.85
C ASN A 236 15.88 -26.38 12.14
N GLY A 237 15.63 -26.85 13.37
CA GLY A 237 16.16 -28.12 13.84
C GLY A 237 17.69 -28.09 13.94
N GLU A 238 18.33 -28.90 13.09
CA GLU A 238 19.81 -28.99 12.97
C GLU A 238 20.35 -28.25 11.74
N ASP A 239 19.48 -27.87 10.80
CA ASP A 239 19.87 -27.28 9.52
C ASP A 239 20.01 -25.76 9.60
N VAL A 240 21.13 -25.24 9.09
CA VAL A 240 21.26 -23.81 8.79
C VAL A 240 20.51 -23.54 7.48
N ILE A 241 19.34 -22.91 7.58
CA ILE A 241 18.44 -22.66 6.43
C ILE A 241 18.65 -21.29 5.77
N SER A 242 19.37 -20.39 6.42
CA SER A 242 19.75 -19.08 5.89
C SER A 242 20.87 -18.46 6.71
N LYS A 243 21.52 -17.43 6.17
CA LYS A 243 22.32 -16.48 6.93
C LYS A 243 21.89 -15.04 6.64
N THR A 244 22.20 -14.11 7.53
CA THR A 244 22.02 -12.69 7.26
C THR A 244 23.10 -12.14 6.34
N ASP A 245 22.74 -11.20 5.49
CA ASP A 245 23.68 -10.42 4.67
C ASP A 245 24.37 -9.29 5.47
N GLU A 246 25.15 -8.44 4.80
CA GLU A 246 25.86 -7.31 5.40
C GLU A 246 24.93 -6.29 6.10
N ASN A 247 23.66 -6.22 5.72
CA ASN A 247 22.65 -5.34 6.34
C ASN A 247 21.79 -6.07 7.38
N GLY A 248 22.21 -7.26 7.80
CA GLY A 248 21.50 -8.06 8.79
C GLY A 248 20.20 -8.67 8.26
N TYR A 249 19.97 -8.61 6.95
CA TYR A 249 18.73 -9.10 6.34
C TYR A 249 18.82 -10.57 5.99
N PHE A 250 17.72 -11.30 6.17
CA PHE A 250 17.58 -12.67 5.68
C PHE A 250 16.19 -12.90 5.06
N LYS A 251 16.13 -13.86 4.14
CA LYS A 251 14.90 -14.31 3.48
C LYS A 251 15.06 -15.76 3.07
N THR A 252 14.20 -16.64 3.59
CA THR A 252 14.27 -18.07 3.28
C THR A 252 12.87 -18.68 3.13
N PRO A 253 12.61 -19.44 2.04
CA PRO A 253 11.35 -20.15 1.88
C PRO A 253 11.30 -21.40 2.77
N ILE A 254 10.15 -21.64 3.40
CA ILE A 254 9.89 -22.79 4.27
C ILE A 254 8.63 -23.52 3.81
N ARG A 255 8.68 -24.85 3.73
CA ARG A 255 7.57 -25.68 3.26
C ARG A 255 6.37 -25.56 4.23
N ARG A 256 5.16 -25.35 3.67
CA ARG A 256 3.91 -25.15 4.44
C ARG A 256 3.44 -26.32 5.32
N LYS A 257 4.09 -27.48 5.26
CA LYS A 257 3.69 -28.66 6.06
C LYS A 257 4.00 -28.51 7.56
N ILE A 258 4.82 -27.54 7.93
CA ILE A 258 5.23 -27.28 9.31
C ILE A 258 4.21 -26.34 9.96
N LYS A 259 3.59 -26.77 11.07
CA LYS A 259 2.54 -26.01 11.81
C LYS A 259 3.05 -25.19 12.99
N ASN A 260 4.19 -25.58 13.55
CA ASN A 260 4.90 -24.88 14.61
C ASN A 260 6.37 -24.92 14.27
N LEU A 261 6.96 -23.75 14.06
CA LEU A 261 8.34 -23.63 13.63
C LEU A 261 9.15 -22.98 14.75
N SER A 262 10.15 -23.69 15.26
CA SER A 262 11.11 -23.15 16.22
C SER A 262 12.38 -22.77 15.48
N ILE A 263 12.62 -21.48 15.33
CA ILE A 263 13.81 -20.94 14.67
C ILE A 263 14.81 -20.50 15.72
N ARG A 264 16.08 -20.88 15.53
CA ARG A 264 17.20 -20.39 16.33
C ARG A 264 18.08 -19.47 15.51
N TYR A 265 18.58 -18.42 16.16
CA TYR A 265 19.47 -17.42 15.59
C TYR A 265 20.80 -17.48 16.34
N THR A 266 21.88 -17.81 15.64
CA THR A 266 23.18 -18.05 16.27
C THR A 266 24.31 -17.30 15.57
N LYS A 267 25.21 -16.73 16.39
CA LYS A 267 26.46 -16.14 15.93
C LYS A 267 27.46 -16.16 17.10
N PRO A 268 28.73 -16.59 16.89
CA PRO A 268 29.75 -16.51 17.93
C PRO A 268 29.86 -15.09 18.50
N GLY A 269 29.98 -14.98 19.82
CA GLY A 269 30.02 -13.69 20.53
C GLY A 269 28.64 -13.12 20.88
N TYR A 270 27.55 -13.76 20.49
CA TYR A 270 26.19 -13.39 20.89
C TYR A 270 25.47 -14.57 21.55
N LYS A 271 24.53 -14.26 22.44
CA LYS A 271 23.60 -15.23 23.00
C LYS A 271 22.63 -15.74 21.92
N GLU A 272 22.45 -17.06 21.86
CA GLU A 272 21.45 -17.68 20.99
C GLU A 272 20.03 -17.20 21.35
N ILE A 273 19.24 -16.92 20.32
CA ILE A 273 17.83 -16.55 20.43
C ILE A 273 16.98 -17.63 19.75
N ALA A 274 15.93 -18.08 20.41
CA ALA A 274 14.94 -18.99 19.84
C ALA A 274 13.57 -18.31 19.76
N VAL A 275 12.92 -18.41 18.60
CA VAL A 275 11.57 -17.87 18.36
C VAL A 275 10.67 -18.99 17.87
N SER A 276 9.51 -19.13 18.51
CA SER A 276 8.45 -20.02 18.05
C SER A 276 7.45 -19.25 17.20
N LEU A 277 7.18 -19.76 16.00
CA LEU A 277 6.24 -19.19 15.04
C LEU A 277 5.04 -20.12 14.89
N ASP A 278 3.85 -19.61 15.19
CA ASP A 278 2.58 -20.25 14.88
C ASP A 278 2.27 -20.05 13.38
N THR A 279 2.39 -21.12 12.61
CA THR A 279 2.14 -21.08 11.17
C THR A 279 0.71 -21.49 10.79
N SER A 280 -0.15 -21.77 11.78
CA SER A 280 -1.54 -22.16 11.55
C SER A 280 -2.41 -21.03 11.00
N GLN A 281 -2.02 -19.77 11.23
CA GLN A 281 -2.72 -18.58 10.73
C GLN A 281 -2.63 -18.40 9.21
N GLY A 282 -1.83 -19.23 8.52
CA GLY A 282 -1.83 -19.30 7.06
C GLY A 282 -1.18 -18.10 6.35
N LYS A 283 -0.40 -17.27 7.07
CA LYS A 283 0.37 -16.18 6.45
C LYS A 283 1.35 -16.73 5.41
N ASP A 284 1.63 -15.91 4.41
CA ASP A 284 2.63 -16.23 3.39
C ASP A 284 4.02 -15.75 3.79
N VAL A 285 4.09 -14.71 4.63
CA VAL A 285 5.34 -14.08 5.07
C VAL A 285 5.33 -13.87 6.57
N TYR A 286 6.36 -14.41 7.22
CA TYR A 286 6.66 -14.22 8.63
C TYR A 286 7.86 -13.28 8.71
N LEU A 287 7.59 -11.98 8.88
CA LEU A 287 8.61 -10.96 9.02
C LEU A 287 9.06 -10.87 10.49
N GLN A 288 10.37 -10.86 10.75
CA GLN A 288 10.95 -10.86 12.09
C GLN A 288 11.96 -9.71 12.25
N TYR A 289 11.98 -9.12 13.45
CA TYR A 289 12.97 -8.12 13.84
C TYR A 289 13.62 -8.62 15.12
N ILE A 290 14.87 -9.09 15.01
CA ILE A 290 15.57 -9.77 16.10
C ILE A 290 16.71 -8.90 16.62
N GLN A 291 16.67 -8.57 17.90
CA GLN A 291 17.78 -7.90 18.58
C GLN A 291 18.67 -8.93 19.26
N MET A 292 19.90 -9.11 18.79
CA MET A 292 20.89 -9.95 19.45
C MET A 292 21.48 -9.28 20.68
N LYS A 293 21.79 -10.09 21.69
CA LYS A 293 22.44 -9.66 22.93
C LYS A 293 23.79 -10.34 23.03
N ASP A 294 24.80 -9.56 23.38
CA ASP A 294 26.15 -10.06 23.72
C ASP A 294 26.10 -10.90 25.00
#